data_AF-A0A814TJR9-F1
#
_entry.id   AF-A0A814TJR9-F1
#
_cell.length_a   1.000
_cell.length_b   1.000
_cell.length_c   1.000
_cell.angle_alpha   90.00
_cell.angle_beta   90.00
_cell.angle_gamma   90.00
#
_symmetry.space_group_name_H-M   'P 1'
#
loop_
_entity.id
_entity.type
_entity.pdbx_description
1 polymer ?
#
loop_
_entity_poly.entity_id
_entity_poly.type
_entity_poly.pdbx_seq_one_letter_code
_entity_poly.pdbx_strand_id
1 'polypeptide(L)'
;MSKHAFEEANEAFIDEKYEEAYDFYTKALVNDDKIDHRNTSKILASRAQCSLKLKNYADALKDSNDAIKLDETNIKAYVRKGVSLYNQDLKEEALQVFVRGLEFDSANEQLKIWQHKCEKELAEQNLVTMVVSIEKEKLTTNTTPVLPLPPAKIKSI
;
A
#
# COMPACT_ATOMS: atom_id res chain seq x y z
N MET A 1 -23.41 21.01 12.55
CA MET A 1 -22.35 20.66 13.52
C MET A 1 -21.14 20.00 12.84
N SER A 2 -21.30 19.16 11.79
CA SER A 2 -20.16 18.53 11.08
C SER A 2 -19.11 19.50 10.54
N LYS A 3 -19.54 20.64 9.97
CA LYS A 3 -18.62 21.62 9.38
C LYS A 3 -17.58 22.13 10.37
N HIS A 4 -17.97 22.36 11.62
CA HIS A 4 -17.07 22.83 12.68
C HIS A 4 -16.02 21.77 13.04
N ALA A 5 -16.45 20.53 13.31
CA ALA A 5 -15.53 19.44 13.62
C ALA A 5 -14.58 19.12 12.46
N PHE A 6 -15.03 19.27 11.21
CA PHE A 6 -14.17 19.13 10.04
C PHE A 6 -13.13 20.25 9.92
N GLU A 7 -13.52 21.49 10.26
CA GLU A 7 -12.60 22.64 10.29
C GLU A 7 -11.55 22.48 11.40
N GLU A 8 -11.96 22.12 12.62
CA GLU A 8 -11.06 21.80 13.74
C GLU A 8 -10.07 20.68 13.39
N ALA A 9 -10.55 19.64 12.70
CA ALA A 9 -9.68 18.55 12.24
C ALA A 9 -8.61 19.04 11.25
N ASN A 10 -8.98 19.94 10.32
CA ASN A 10 -8.02 20.50 9.37
C ASN A 10 -7.00 21.40 10.07
N GLU A 11 -7.42 22.19 11.05
CA GLU A 11 -6.52 23.02 11.87
C GLU A 11 -5.52 22.15 12.65
N ALA A 12 -6.03 21.15 13.38
CA ALA A 12 -5.18 20.18 14.08
C ALA A 12 -4.22 19.45 13.13
N PHE A 13 -4.66 19.14 11.91
CA PHE A 13 -3.81 18.52 10.89
C PHE A 13 -2.67 19.45 10.43
N ILE A 14 -2.95 20.74 10.24
CA ILE A 14 -1.95 21.76 9.88
C ILE A 14 -0.94 21.93 11.01
N ASP A 15 -1.40 21.88 12.26
CA ASP A 15 -0.57 21.89 13.48
C ASP A 15 0.22 20.59 13.70
N GLU A 16 0.11 19.62 12.79
CA GLU A 16 0.72 18.28 12.88
C GLU A 16 0.25 17.44 14.08
N LYS A 17 -0.87 17.81 14.70
CA LYS A 17 -1.51 17.06 15.79
C LYS A 17 -2.41 15.97 15.20
N TYR A 18 -1.78 14.95 14.60
CA TYR A 18 -2.50 13.97 13.77
C TYR A 18 -3.48 13.07 14.54
N GLU A 19 -3.22 12.78 15.82
CA GLU A 19 -4.17 12.02 16.67
C GLU A 19 -5.43 12.87 16.95
N GLU A 20 -5.24 14.13 17.32
CA GLU A 20 -6.34 15.07 17.56
C GLU A 20 -7.15 15.32 16.28
N ALA A 21 -6.48 15.50 15.14
CA ALA A 21 -7.12 15.62 13.84
C ALA A 21 -7.96 14.37 13.50
N TYR A 22 -7.46 13.17 13.79
CA TYR A 22 -8.18 11.92 13.60
C TYR A 22 -9.47 11.88 14.44
N ASP A 23 -9.40 12.29 15.70
CA ASP A 23 -10.55 12.34 16.59
C ASP A 23 -11.59 13.35 16.12
N PHE A 24 -11.18 14.53 15.68
CA PHE A 24 -12.09 15.53 15.13
C PHE A 24 -12.75 15.07 13.83
N TYR A 25 -12.02 14.42 12.91
CA TYR A 25 -12.65 13.80 11.73
C TYR A 25 -13.63 12.70 12.11
N THR A 26 -13.33 11.90 13.14
CA THR A 26 -14.25 10.87 13.64
C THR A 26 -15.52 11.50 14.21
N LYS A 27 -15.41 12.58 14.99
CA LYS A 27 -16.56 13.36 15.45
C LYS A 27 -17.36 13.94 14.28
N ALA A 28 -16.69 14.42 13.23
CA ALA A 28 -17.34 14.97 12.05
C ALA A 28 -18.17 13.93 11.27
N LEU A 29 -17.78 12.64 11.32
CA LEU A 29 -18.51 11.51 10.74
C LEU A 29 -19.72 11.07 11.57
N VAL A 30 -19.65 11.19 12.91
CA VAL A 30 -20.72 10.74 13.82
C VAL A 30 -21.83 11.78 13.95
N ASN A 31 -21.49 13.07 13.94
CA ASN A 31 -22.39 14.14 14.38
C ASN A 31 -23.33 14.70 13.29
N ASP A 32 -23.58 13.99 12.20
CA ASP A 32 -24.38 14.54 11.10
C ASP A 32 -25.20 13.52 10.33
N ASP A 33 -26.47 13.39 10.71
CA ASP A 33 -27.49 12.59 10.01
C ASP A 33 -27.79 13.09 8.57
N LYS A 34 -27.14 14.16 8.11
CA LYS A 34 -27.37 14.79 6.80
C LYS A 34 -26.10 14.93 5.95
N ILE A 35 -24.98 14.32 6.33
CA ILE A 35 -23.79 14.34 5.48
C ILE A 35 -24.01 13.46 4.25
N ASP A 36 -23.85 14.04 3.06
CA ASP A 36 -23.94 13.28 1.81
C ASP A 36 -22.72 12.36 1.63
N HIS A 37 -22.84 11.39 0.72
CA HIS A 37 -21.77 10.41 0.45
C HIS A 37 -20.47 11.09 0.00
N ARG A 38 -20.54 12.17 -0.76
CA ARG A 38 -19.37 12.87 -1.28
C ARG A 38 -18.58 13.56 -0.16
N ASN A 39 -19.27 14.21 0.77
CA ASN A 39 -18.65 14.83 1.93
C ASN A 39 -18.15 13.77 2.91
N THR A 40 -18.90 12.68 3.12
CA THR A 40 -18.43 11.54 3.90
C THR A 40 -17.13 10.96 3.33
N SER A 41 -17.06 10.78 2.00
CA SER A 41 -15.86 10.32 1.30
C SER A 41 -14.66 11.26 1.52
N LYS A 42 -14.87 12.58 1.47
CA LYS A 42 -13.81 13.56 1.77
C LYS A 42 -13.29 13.43 3.19
N ILE A 43 -14.18 13.31 4.19
CA ILE A 43 -13.79 13.19 5.59
C ILE A 43 -13.00 11.90 5.82
N LEU A 44 -13.48 10.77 5.30
CA LEU A 44 -12.76 9.49 5.37
C LEU A 44 -11.38 9.57 4.71
N ALA A 45 -11.27 10.20 3.52
CA ALA A 45 -9.97 10.38 2.86
C ALA A 45 -9.00 11.26 3.68
N SER A 46 -9.51 12.28 4.39
CA SER A 46 -8.69 13.10 5.29
C SER A 46 -8.29 12.35 6.57
N ARG A 47 -9.19 11.55 7.16
CA ARG A 47 -8.88 10.70 8.32
C ARG A 47 -7.88 9.60 7.97
N ALA A 48 -7.98 9.02 6.78
CA ALA A 48 -6.97 8.11 6.22
C ALA A 48 -5.58 8.77 6.14
N GLN A 49 -5.52 10.05 5.76
CA GLN A 49 -4.26 10.80 5.73
C GLN A 49 -3.66 11.00 7.14
N CYS A 50 -4.49 11.20 8.17
CA CYS A 50 -4.01 11.21 9.56
C CYS A 50 -3.41 9.85 9.93
N SER A 51 -4.12 8.77 9.61
CA SER A 51 -3.66 7.40 9.86
C SER A 51 -2.33 7.09 9.16
N LEU A 52 -2.12 7.57 7.92
CA LEU A 52 -0.83 7.45 7.24
C LEU A 52 0.30 8.19 7.97
N LYS A 53 0.02 9.40 8.49
CA LYS A 53 1.02 10.16 9.27
C LYS A 53 1.38 9.46 10.57
N LEU A 54 0.42 8.78 11.18
CA LEU A 54 0.58 7.95 12.37
C LEU A 54 1.13 6.54 12.06
N LYS A 55 1.38 6.20 10.79
CA LYS A 55 1.79 4.87 10.32
C LYS A 55 0.80 3.74 10.62
N ASN A 56 -0.47 4.09 10.87
CA ASN A 56 -1.57 3.15 11.02
C ASN A 56 -2.12 2.77 9.64
N TYR A 57 -1.36 1.98 8.89
CA TYR A 57 -1.65 1.69 7.48
C TYR A 57 -2.94 0.88 7.27
N ALA A 58 -3.31 0.03 8.22
CA ALA A 58 -4.55 -0.75 8.16
C ALA A 58 -5.80 0.15 8.24
N ASP A 59 -5.79 1.11 9.16
CA ASP A 59 -6.88 2.09 9.31
C ASP A 59 -6.95 3.03 8.12
N ALA A 60 -5.79 3.50 7.63
CA ALA A 60 -5.70 4.30 6.41
C ALA A 60 -6.30 3.57 5.20
N LEU A 61 -6.00 2.26 5.06
CA LEU A 61 -6.53 1.42 3.99
C LEU A 61 -8.05 1.25 4.10
N LYS A 62 -8.57 1.01 5.32
CA LYS A 62 -10.01 0.89 5.57
C LYS A 62 -10.75 2.16 5.17
N ASP A 63 -10.33 3.31 5.71
CA ASP A 63 -10.97 4.60 5.42
C ASP A 63 -10.89 4.95 3.95
N SER A 64 -9.76 4.70 3.30
CA SER A 64 -9.60 4.97 1.87
C SER A 64 -10.51 4.08 1.00
N ASN A 65 -10.70 2.82 1.38
CA ASN A 65 -11.63 1.93 0.69
C ASN A 65 -13.07 2.42 0.82
N ASP A 66 -13.49 2.80 2.03
CA ASP A 66 -14.84 3.27 2.27
C ASP A 66 -15.08 4.63 1.59
N ALA A 67 -14.07 5.51 1.55
CA ALA A 67 -14.13 6.74 0.77
C ALA A 67 -14.36 6.50 -0.74
N ILE A 68 -13.65 5.53 -1.33
CA ILE A 68 -13.81 5.19 -2.76
C ILE A 68 -15.19 4.60 -3.03
N LYS A 69 -15.72 3.74 -2.15
CA LYS A 69 -17.08 3.18 -2.31
C LYS A 69 -18.16 4.27 -2.31
N LEU A 70 -17.94 5.35 -1.57
CA LEU A 70 -18.88 6.46 -1.46
C LEU A 70 -18.74 7.47 -2.61
N ASP A 71 -17.51 7.70 -3.09
CA ASP A 71 -17.21 8.56 -4.22
C ASP A 71 -16.00 8.01 -5.00
N GLU A 72 -16.28 7.32 -6.10
CA GLU A 72 -15.25 6.72 -6.95
C GLU A 72 -14.39 7.76 -7.68
N THR A 73 -14.78 9.04 -7.68
CA THR A 73 -14.01 10.13 -8.31
C THR A 73 -13.04 10.81 -7.32
N ASN A 74 -13.02 10.38 -6.06
CA ASN A 74 -12.16 10.96 -5.04
C ASN A 74 -10.71 10.50 -5.19
N ILE A 75 -9.94 11.22 -6.03
CA ILE A 75 -8.53 10.94 -6.32
C ILE A 75 -7.66 10.88 -5.06
N LYS A 76 -7.96 11.70 -4.03
CA LYS A 76 -7.21 11.66 -2.77
C LYS A 76 -7.32 10.29 -2.10
N ALA A 77 -8.49 9.66 -2.14
CA ALA A 77 -8.70 8.34 -1.56
C ALA A 77 -7.87 7.25 -2.28
N TYR A 78 -7.74 7.31 -3.62
CA TYR A 78 -6.83 6.41 -4.36
C TYR A 78 -5.38 6.60 -3.95
N VAL A 79 -4.91 7.85 -3.84
CA VAL A 79 -3.56 8.14 -3.35
C VAL A 79 -3.36 7.54 -1.95
N ARG A 80 -4.30 7.75 -1.02
CA ARG A 80 -4.17 7.23 0.35
C ARG A 80 -4.21 5.70 0.41
N LYS A 81 -5.10 5.06 -0.35
CA LYS A 81 -5.18 3.60 -0.47
C LYS A 81 -3.88 3.01 -1.00
N GLY A 82 -3.38 3.53 -2.11
CA GLY A 82 -2.15 3.02 -2.73
C GLY A 82 -0.93 3.21 -1.83
N VAL A 83 -0.81 4.36 -1.16
CA VAL A 83 0.27 4.59 -0.18
C VAL A 83 0.16 3.66 1.01
N SER A 84 -1.06 3.36 1.49
CA SER A 84 -1.27 2.41 2.60
C SER A 84 -0.84 1.00 2.23
N LEU A 85 -1.15 0.54 1.01
CA LEU A 85 -0.73 -0.77 0.50
C LEU A 85 0.78 -0.82 0.29
N TYR A 86 1.36 0.23 -0.30
CA TYR A 86 2.79 0.34 -0.53
C TYR A 86 3.59 0.24 0.80
N ASN A 87 3.13 0.91 1.86
CA ASN A 87 3.79 0.83 3.17
C ASN A 87 3.57 -0.52 3.89
N GLN A 88 2.63 -1.34 3.43
CA GLN A 88 2.42 -2.72 3.89
C GLN A 88 3.15 -3.75 3.01
N ASP A 89 4.06 -3.29 2.15
CA ASP A 89 4.84 -4.10 1.21
C ASP A 89 4.01 -4.81 0.11
N LEU A 90 2.75 -4.39 -0.07
CA LEU A 90 1.82 -4.86 -1.10
C LEU A 90 1.92 -3.98 -2.34
N LYS A 91 3.06 -4.04 -3.04
CA LYS A 91 3.42 -3.08 -4.09
C LYS A 91 2.64 -3.32 -5.39
N GLU A 92 2.33 -4.56 -5.73
CA GLU A 92 1.52 -4.93 -6.88
C GLU A 92 0.09 -4.39 -6.73
N GLU A 93 -0.52 -4.56 -5.56
CA GLU A 93 -1.84 -4.03 -5.26
C GLU A 93 -1.83 -2.49 -5.21
N ALA A 94 -0.77 -1.90 -4.66
CA ALA A 94 -0.59 -0.45 -4.68
C ALA A 94 -0.55 0.09 -6.11
N LEU A 95 0.23 -0.53 -7.01
CA LEU A 95 0.32 -0.15 -8.42
C LEU A 95 -1.05 -0.18 -9.10
N GLN A 96 -1.82 -1.26 -8.91
CA GLN A 96 -3.17 -1.38 -9.47
C GLN A 96 -4.09 -0.25 -9.00
N VAL A 97 -3.99 0.15 -7.73
CA VAL A 97 -4.77 1.27 -7.19
C VAL A 97 -4.38 2.61 -7.82
N PHE A 98 -3.08 2.86 -8.00
CA PHE A 98 -2.61 4.10 -8.63
C PHE A 98 -3.04 4.18 -10.10
N VAL A 99 -2.93 3.08 -10.84
CA VAL A 99 -3.40 2.98 -12.23
C VAL A 99 -4.91 3.23 -12.31
N ARG A 100 -5.70 2.60 -11.43
CA ARG A 100 -7.15 2.83 -11.39
C ARG A 100 -7.50 4.28 -11.06
N GLY A 101 -6.75 4.94 -10.17
CA GLY A 101 -6.94 6.36 -9.91
C GLY A 101 -6.70 7.24 -11.14
N LEU A 102 -5.73 6.88 -11.98
CA LEU A 102 -5.39 7.60 -13.22
C LEU A 102 -6.45 7.42 -14.32
N GLU A 103 -7.33 6.41 -14.22
CA GLU A 103 -8.50 6.29 -15.09
C GLU A 103 -9.49 7.45 -14.88
N PHE A 104 -9.53 8.01 -13.66
CA PHE A 104 -10.39 9.15 -13.32
C PHE A 104 -9.70 10.51 -13.49
N ASP A 105 -8.39 10.59 -13.24
CA ASP A 105 -7.58 11.78 -13.43
C ASP A 105 -6.20 11.41 -14.00
N SER A 106 -6.13 11.29 -15.32
CA SER A 106 -4.91 10.86 -16.02
C SER A 106 -3.77 11.89 -15.97
N ALA A 107 -4.07 13.13 -15.60
CA ALA A 107 -3.10 14.20 -15.42
C ALA A 107 -2.58 14.28 -13.97
N ASN A 108 -3.05 13.42 -13.06
CA ASN A 108 -2.69 13.50 -11.65
C ASN A 108 -1.21 13.16 -11.41
N GLU A 109 -0.39 14.17 -11.19
CA GLU A 109 1.06 14.01 -10.99
C GLU A 109 1.39 13.15 -9.75
N GLN A 110 0.60 13.25 -8.68
CA GLN A 110 0.84 12.47 -7.47
C GLN A 110 0.66 10.97 -7.72
N LEU A 111 -0.39 10.58 -8.46
CA LEU A 111 -0.61 9.18 -8.82
C LEU A 111 0.49 8.67 -9.75
N LYS A 112 0.92 9.44 -10.76
CA LYS A 112 2.01 9.07 -11.67
C LYS A 112 3.33 8.83 -10.93
N ILE A 113 3.67 9.70 -9.97
CA ILE A 113 4.88 9.55 -9.15
C ILE A 113 4.86 8.21 -8.40
N TRP A 114 3.73 7.88 -7.79
CA TRP A 114 3.58 6.63 -7.06
C TRP A 114 3.55 5.39 -7.97
N GLN A 115 2.87 5.49 -9.11
CA GLN A 115 2.86 4.44 -10.14
C GLN A 115 4.30 4.12 -10.57
N HIS A 116 5.06 5.13 -11.01
CA HIS A 116 6.44 4.97 -11.45
C HIS A 116 7.34 4.38 -10.36
N LYS A 117 7.14 4.82 -9.11
CA LYS A 117 7.88 4.29 -7.96
C LYS A 117 7.61 2.79 -7.76
N CYS A 118 6.36 2.36 -7.83
CA CYS A 118 6.00 0.95 -7.70
C CYS A 118 6.55 0.12 -8.87
N GLU A 119 6.41 0.59 -10.12
CA GLU A 119 6.93 -0.09 -11.31
C GLU A 119 8.45 -0.32 -11.22
N LYS A 120 9.19 0.70 -10.81
CA LYS A 120 10.65 0.62 -10.64
C LYS A 120 11.03 -0.43 -9.59
N GLU A 121 10.44 -0.36 -8.40
CA GLU A 121 10.79 -1.28 -7.30
C GLU A 121 10.38 -2.73 -7.58
N LEU A 122 9.26 -2.94 -8.28
CA LEU A 122 8.83 -4.28 -8.72
C LEU A 122 9.77 -4.85 -9.78
N ALA A 123 10.22 -4.03 -10.74
CA ALA A 123 11.21 -4.46 -11.72
C ALA A 123 12.54 -4.86 -11.06
N GLU A 124 13.00 -4.08 -10.08
CA GLU A 124 14.20 -4.38 -9.30
C GLU A 124 14.06 -5.70 -8.51
N GLN A 125 12.91 -5.90 -7.84
CA GLN A 125 12.63 -7.14 -7.10
C GLN A 125 12.58 -8.38 -8.02
N ASN A 126 11.99 -8.24 -9.20
CA ASN A 126 11.94 -9.31 -10.19
C ASN A 126 13.33 -9.69 -10.70
N LEU A 127 14.19 -8.69 -10.96
CA LEU A 127 15.58 -8.92 -11.36
C LEU A 127 16.37 -9.65 -10.26
N VAL A 128 16.25 -9.21 -9.00
CA VAL A 128 16.92 -9.87 -7.86
C VAL A 128 16.45 -11.32 -7.73
N THR A 129 15.14 -11.56 -7.82
CA THR A 129 14.56 -12.91 -7.71
C THR A 129 15.05 -13.84 -8.83
N MET A 130 15.16 -13.32 -10.05
CA MET A 130 15.70 -14.06 -11.20
C MET A 130 17.17 -14.45 -10.99
N VAL A 131 18.02 -13.51 -10.55
CA VAL A 131 19.45 -13.76 -10.30
C VAL A 131 19.65 -14.81 -9.20
N VAL A 132 18.92 -14.69 -8.09
CA VAL A 132 18.98 -15.65 -6.97
C VAL A 132 18.57 -17.06 -7.43
N SER A 133 17.57 -17.16 -8.32
CA SER A 133 17.12 -18.45 -8.86
C SER A 133 18.20 -19.10 -9.73
N ILE A 134 18.85 -18.31 -10.60
CA ILE A 134 19.97 -18.78 -11.44
C ILE A 134 21.15 -19.27 -10.59
N GLU A 135 21.50 -18.57 -9.51
CA GLU A 135 22.58 -18.97 -8.62
C GLU A 135 22.29 -20.27 -7.88
N LYS A 136 21.05 -20.45 -7.40
CA LYS A 136 20.61 -21.71 -6.77
C LYS A 136 20.71 -22.89 -7.72
N GLU A 137 20.29 -22.74 -8.98
CA GLU A 137 20.41 -23.80 -9.99
C GLU A 137 21.88 -24.20 -10.22
N LYS A 138 22.81 -23.23 -10.31
CA LYS A 138 24.25 -23.49 -10.43
C LYS A 138 24.84 -24.27 -9.25
N LEU A 139 24.35 -24.04 -8.02
CA LEU A 139 24.81 -24.82 -6.86
C LEU A 139 24.28 -26.26 -6.88
N THR A 140 23.06 -26.49 -7.36
CA THR A 140 22.48 -27.84 -7.41
C THR A 140 23.17 -28.74 -8.45
N THR A 141 23.63 -28.19 -9.57
CA THR A 141 24.27 -28.95 -10.65
C THR A 141 25.76 -29.24 -10.44
N ASN A 142 26.41 -28.58 -9.48
CA ASN A 142 27.83 -28.79 -9.12
C ASN A 142 28.07 -29.86 -8.04
N THR A 143 27.05 -30.64 -7.66
CA THR A 143 27.29 -31.84 -6.83
C THR A 143 28.02 -32.88 -7.67
N THR A 144 29.27 -33.14 -7.28
CA THR A 144 30.18 -34.10 -7.95
C THR A 144 29.49 -35.46 -8.01
N PRO A 145 29.45 -36.15 -9.16
CA PRO A 145 28.94 -37.51 -9.20
C PRO A 145 29.81 -38.37 -8.25
N VAL A 146 29.19 -38.90 -7.19
CA VAL A 146 29.84 -39.87 -6.31
C VAL A 146 30.21 -41.06 -7.19
N LEU A 147 31.50 -41.17 -7.51
CA LEU A 147 32.03 -42.32 -8.22
C LEU A 147 31.60 -43.58 -7.44
N PRO A 148 31.01 -44.58 -8.10
CA PRO A 148 30.62 -45.80 -7.42
C PRO A 148 31.85 -46.41 -6.74
N LEU A 149 31.73 -46.64 -5.42
CA LEU A 149 32.76 -47.30 -4.63
C LEU A 149 33.16 -48.60 -5.33
N PRO A 150 34.45 -48.85 -5.58
CA PRO A 150 34.88 -50.09 -6.20
C PRO A 150 34.44 -51.28 -5.33
N PRO A 151 33.99 -52.39 -5.95
CA PRO A 151 33.51 -53.55 -5.21
C PRO A 151 34.59 -54.05 -4.26
N ALA A 152 34.23 -54.17 -2.99
CA ALA A 152 35.11 -54.71 -1.96
C ALA A 152 35.57 -56.11 -2.39
N LYS A 153 36.89 -56.28 -2.59
CA LYS A 153 37.48 -57.59 -2.85
C LYS A 153 37.30 -58.45 -1.60
N ILE A 154 36.30 -59.33 -1.62
CA ILE A 154 36.14 -60.40 -0.64
C ILE A 154 37.29 -61.38 -0.88
N LYS A 155 38.25 -61.45 0.05
CA LYS A 155 39.24 -62.53 0.07
C LYS A 155 38.53 -63.80 0.53
N SER A 156 38.37 -64.76 -0.38
CA SER A 156 38.01 -66.14 -0.06
C SER A 156 39.18 -66.82 0.66
N ILE A 157 38.88 -67.43 1.82
CA ILE A 157 39.75 -68.35 2.57
C ILE A 157 39.70 -69.72 1.91
#